data_AF-A0A8X6HL29-F1
#
_entry.id   AF-A0A8X6HL29-F1
#
_cell.length_a   1.000
_cell.length_b   1.000
_cell.length_c   1.000
_cell.angle_alpha   90.00
_cell.angle_beta   90.00
_cell.angle_gamma   90.00
#
_symmetry.space_group_name_H-M   'P 1'
#
loop_
_entity.id
_entity.type
_entity.pdbx_description
1 polymer ?
#
loop_
_entity_poly.entity_id
_entity_poly.type
_entity_poly.pdbx_seq_one_letter_code
_entity_poly.pdbx_strand_id
1 'polypeptide(L)'
;MEVFLKNISFQGILLDTLFGNKGSNIDSKKELVQLIYDGIANGFVRPLSSIVFDFKEAESAFRYMASGKHIGKVILKIRDEEPQIKATPKPVRLVANPRTSFDSERSYIIIGGLGGFGLELCRWMVERGAKHILLTSRSGIRNGYQRLCMSRWKKEGKNIIVSTENAANLKEAKQLLQRAAAIKPVGGIFNLALVSRANISCTLFSFRVIGY
;
A
#
# COMPACT_ATOMS: atom_id res chain seq x y z
N MET A 1 -0.92 26.51 35.21
CA MET A 1 -0.76 27.54 34.15
C MET A 1 0.00 28.77 34.61
N GLU A 2 0.39 28.88 35.89
CA GLU A 2 1.15 30.04 36.43
C GLU A 2 2.48 30.30 35.73
N VAL A 3 3.12 29.28 35.15
CA VAL A 3 4.38 29.45 34.44
C VAL A 3 4.25 30.47 33.29
N PHE A 4 3.10 30.52 32.61
CA PHE A 4 2.83 31.47 31.52
C PHE A 4 2.72 32.94 31.99
N LEU A 5 2.55 33.20 33.30
CA LEU A 5 2.61 34.56 33.85
C LEU A 5 4.01 35.18 33.74
N LYS A 6 5.03 34.34 33.55
CA LYS A 6 6.41 34.77 33.25
C LYS A 6 6.64 35.07 31.77
N ASN A 7 5.57 35.16 30.97
CA ASN A 7 5.62 35.39 29.53
C ASN A 7 6.46 34.33 28.77
N ILE A 8 6.39 33.07 29.22
CA ILE A 8 7.06 31.96 28.53
C ILE A 8 6.18 31.40 27.41
N SER A 9 6.80 30.77 26.41
CA SER A 9 6.10 30.00 25.38
C SER A 9 6.33 28.49 25.59
N PHE A 10 5.34 27.69 25.21
CA PHE A 10 5.44 26.23 25.20
C PHE A 10 5.24 25.74 23.76
N GLN A 11 6.19 24.98 23.24
CA GLN A 11 6.18 24.49 21.86
C GLN A 11 6.20 22.97 21.83
N GLY A 12 5.10 22.36 21.37
CA GLY A 12 5.05 20.93 21.07
C GLY A 12 5.63 20.66 19.68
N ILE A 13 6.84 20.09 19.62
CA ILE A 13 7.53 19.84 18.35
C ILE A 13 7.26 18.41 17.89
N LEU A 14 6.55 18.26 16.77
CA LEU A 14 6.22 16.97 16.16
C LEU A 14 6.72 16.91 14.72
N LEU A 15 7.86 16.29 14.49
CA LEU A 15 8.48 16.23 13.15
C LEU A 15 7.63 15.49 12.12
N ASP A 16 6.83 14.50 12.53
CA ASP A 16 5.95 13.72 11.64
C ASP A 16 4.87 14.59 10.97
N THR A 17 4.43 15.65 11.65
CA THR A 17 3.46 16.61 11.10
C THR A 17 4.03 17.40 9.94
N LEU A 18 5.35 17.64 9.97
CA LEU A 18 6.05 18.27 8.87
C LEU A 18 6.01 17.34 7.66
N PHE A 19 6.42 16.08 7.80
CA PHE A 19 6.57 15.14 6.68
C PHE A 19 5.29 14.46 6.18
N GLY A 20 4.15 14.61 6.88
CA GLY A 20 2.88 14.01 6.50
C GLY A 20 2.31 14.41 5.12
N ASN A 21 1.36 13.61 4.64
CA ASN A 21 0.73 13.69 3.30
C ASN A 21 -0.18 14.92 3.06
N LYS A 22 -0.35 15.81 4.04
CA LYS A 22 -1.11 17.06 3.85
C LYS A 22 -0.12 18.13 3.41
N GLY A 23 -0.26 18.64 2.20
CA GLY A 23 0.66 19.59 1.55
C GLY A 23 0.77 20.98 2.20
N SER A 24 0.56 21.11 3.51
CA SER A 24 0.49 22.39 4.22
C SER A 24 1.85 22.99 4.58
N ASN A 25 2.95 22.23 4.55
CA ASN A 25 4.23 22.68 5.13
C ASN A 25 5.42 22.55 4.16
N ILE A 26 5.21 22.82 2.86
CA ILE A 26 6.28 22.69 1.85
C ILE A 26 7.43 23.66 2.13
N ASP A 27 7.13 24.90 2.53
CA ASP A 27 8.15 25.92 2.77
C ASP A 27 8.97 25.60 4.02
N SER A 28 8.32 25.20 5.12
CA SER A 28 9.02 24.76 6.33
C SER A 28 9.87 23.50 6.11
N LYS A 29 9.46 22.60 5.21
CA LYS A 29 10.31 21.45 4.80
C LYS A 29 11.56 21.93 4.08
N LYS A 30 11.41 22.85 3.12
CA LYS A 30 12.54 23.40 2.37
C LYS A 30 13.51 24.11 3.31
N GLU A 31 12.98 24.93 4.21
CA GLU A 31 13.76 25.63 5.23
C GLU A 31 14.55 24.65 6.11
N LEU A 32 13.90 23.62 6.67
CA LEU A 32 14.59 22.60 7.47
C LEU A 32 15.69 21.89 6.69
N VAL A 33 15.43 21.53 5.44
CA VAL A 33 16.42 20.89 4.56
C VAL A 33 17.61 21.81 4.30
N GLN A 34 17.37 23.10 4.05
CA GLN A 34 18.44 24.09 3.88
C GLN A 34 19.29 24.24 5.15
N LEU A 35 18.64 24.35 6.33
CA LEU A 35 19.35 24.41 7.61
C LEU A 35 20.25 23.18 7.84
N ILE A 36 19.79 21.98 7.43
CA ILE A 36 20.61 20.77 7.50
C ILE A 36 21.80 20.85 6.53
N TYR A 37 21.59 21.29 5.28
CA TYR A 37 22.68 21.46 4.30
C TYR A 37 23.74 22.45 4.78
N ASP A 38 23.31 23.62 5.24
CA ASP A 38 24.22 24.64 5.78
C ASP A 38 24.94 24.13 7.02
N GLY A 39 24.24 23.39 7.88
CA GLY A 39 24.82 22.75 9.05
C GLY A 39 25.89 21.71 8.70
N ILE A 40 25.70 20.94 7.62
CA ILE A 40 26.71 19.99 7.11
C ILE A 40 27.89 20.76 6.52
N ALA A 41 27.64 21.77 5.68
CA ALA A 41 28.68 22.56 5.02
C ALA A 41 29.59 23.29 6.04
N ASN A 42 29.01 23.82 7.11
CA ASN A 42 29.72 24.47 8.21
C ASN A 42 30.31 23.47 9.23
N GLY A 43 30.07 22.17 9.07
CA GLY A 43 30.59 21.12 9.96
C GLY A 43 29.93 21.05 11.35
N PHE A 44 28.78 21.70 11.53
CA PHE A 44 27.96 21.59 12.75
C PHE A 44 27.21 20.26 12.81
N VAL A 45 26.76 19.75 11.66
CA VAL A 45 26.12 18.44 11.55
C VAL A 45 27.19 17.41 11.20
N ARG A 46 27.44 16.48 12.12
CA ARG A 46 28.43 15.40 11.95
C ARG A 46 27.76 14.03 12.16
N PRO A 47 28.24 12.97 11.49
CA PRO A 47 27.75 11.62 11.73
C PRO A 47 27.91 11.22 13.20
N LEU A 48 26.89 10.55 13.74
CA LEU A 48 26.94 9.97 15.09
C LEU A 48 27.68 8.62 15.04
N SER A 49 28.20 8.19 16.19
CA SER A 49 28.66 6.81 16.37
C SER A 49 27.53 5.85 15.99
N SER A 50 27.84 4.84 15.19
CA SER A 50 26.86 3.87 14.73
C SER A 50 27.23 2.46 15.13
N ILE A 51 26.21 1.70 15.53
CA ILE A 51 26.31 0.27 15.80
C ILE A 51 25.59 -0.42 14.66
N VAL A 52 26.34 -1.19 13.89
CA VAL A 52 25.89 -1.75 12.63
C VAL A 52 25.58 -3.24 12.83
N PHE A 53 24.37 -3.63 12.48
CA PHE A 53 23.92 -5.02 12.42
C PHE A 53 23.69 -5.42 10.96
N ASP A 54 23.94 -6.68 10.62
CA ASP A 54 23.54 -7.20 9.30
C ASP A 54 22.01 -7.26 9.19
N PHE A 55 21.46 -7.20 7.98
CA PHE A 55 20.01 -7.29 7.77
C PHE A 55 19.40 -8.59 8.35
N LYS A 56 20.18 -9.68 8.42
CA LYS A 56 19.75 -10.95 9.01
C LYS A 56 19.58 -10.86 10.53
N GLU A 57 20.23 -9.89 11.16
CA GLU A 57 20.24 -9.68 12.60
C GLU A 57 19.23 -8.61 13.04
N ALA A 58 18.22 -8.32 12.20
CA ALA A 58 17.19 -7.33 12.49
C ALA A 58 16.57 -7.50 13.88
N GLU A 59 16.27 -8.73 14.29
CA GLU A 59 15.72 -9.02 15.62
C GLU A 59 16.69 -8.61 16.74
N SER A 60 17.96 -8.99 16.63
CA SER A 60 19.00 -8.62 17.58
C SER A 60 19.18 -7.11 17.67
N ALA A 61 19.13 -6.41 16.53
CA ALA A 61 19.21 -4.95 16.48
C ALA A 61 18.05 -4.28 17.25
N PHE A 62 16.81 -4.75 17.06
CA PHE A 62 15.66 -4.25 17.80
C PHE A 62 15.76 -4.53 19.30
N ARG A 63 16.20 -5.74 19.70
CA ARG A 63 16.42 -6.08 21.12
C ARG A 63 17.51 -5.21 21.74
N TYR A 64 18.60 -4.98 21.01
CA TYR A 64 19.70 -4.12 21.45
C TYR A 64 19.23 -2.67 21.63
N MET A 65 18.46 -2.13 20.68
CA MET A 65 17.85 -0.80 20.78
C MET A 65 16.95 -0.70 22.01
N ALA A 66 16.07 -1.69 22.23
CA ALA A 66 15.15 -1.73 23.35
C ALA A 66 15.83 -1.77 24.73
N SER A 67 17.06 -2.30 24.81
CA SER A 67 17.84 -2.34 26.05
C SER A 67 18.33 -0.98 26.54
N GLY A 68 18.30 0.06 25.68
CA GLY A 68 18.79 1.40 26.01
C GLY A 68 20.30 1.54 26.15
N LYS A 69 21.08 0.48 25.90
CA LYS A 69 22.55 0.46 26.04
C LYS A 69 23.31 1.11 24.86
N HIS A 70 22.60 1.55 23.82
CA HIS A 70 23.20 2.04 22.60
C HIS A 70 23.61 3.51 22.73
N ILE A 71 24.81 3.84 22.27
CA ILE A 71 25.28 5.22 22.14
C ILE A 71 25.29 5.58 20.65
N GLY A 72 24.45 6.54 20.26
CA GLY A 72 24.30 6.98 18.88
C GLY A 72 23.21 6.22 18.12
N LYS A 73 23.47 5.82 16.88
CA LYS A 73 22.46 5.22 15.98
C LYS A 73 22.66 3.73 15.80
N VAL A 74 21.59 2.95 15.92
CA VAL A 74 21.54 1.53 15.51
C VAL A 74 21.17 1.48 14.03
N ILE A 75 22.03 0.88 13.21
CA ILE A 75 21.89 0.83 11.75
C ILE A 75 21.79 -0.62 11.29
N LEU A 76 20.84 -0.92 10.42
CA LEU A 76 20.75 -2.19 9.71
C LEU A 76 21.38 -2.08 8.33
N LYS A 77 22.43 -2.86 8.10
CA LYS A 77 23.16 -2.91 6.84
C LYS A 77 22.47 -3.89 5.88
N ILE A 78 21.78 -3.34 4.88
CA ILE A 78 21.09 -4.12 3.84
C ILE A 78 22.08 -4.61 2.78
N ARG A 79 23.09 -3.81 2.48
CA ARG A 79 24.11 -4.06 1.46
C ARG A 79 25.42 -3.45 1.88
N ASP A 80 26.51 -4.01 1.36
CA ASP A 80 27.81 -3.36 1.39
C ASP A 80 27.79 -2.11 0.50
N GLU A 81 28.48 -1.07 0.96
CA GLU A 81 28.78 0.10 0.15
C GLU A 81 29.82 -0.29 -0.91
N GLU A 82 29.58 0.09 -2.16
CA GLU A 82 30.56 -0.12 -3.22
C GLU A 82 31.83 0.70 -2.95
N PRO A 83 33.02 0.17 -3.28
CA PRO A 83 34.29 0.86 -3.04
C PRO A 83 34.45 2.16 -3.83
N GLN A 84 33.61 2.41 -4.84
CA GLN A 84 33.58 3.65 -5.59
C GLN A 84 32.26 4.39 -5.36
N ILE A 85 32.36 5.70 -5.08
CA ILE A 85 31.24 6.60 -4.75
C ILE A 85 30.18 6.65 -5.88
N LYS A 86 30.57 6.41 -7.13
CA LYS A 86 29.67 6.41 -8.30
C LYS A 86 29.70 5.07 -9.03
N ALA A 87 29.26 4.02 -8.35
CA ALA A 87 29.14 2.68 -8.95
C ALA A 87 27.68 2.36 -9.33
N THR A 88 27.50 1.52 -10.34
CA THR A 88 26.19 0.93 -10.64
C THR A 88 25.82 -0.08 -9.55
N PRO A 89 24.65 0.02 -8.91
CA PRO A 89 24.26 -0.87 -7.83
C PRO A 89 24.19 -2.33 -8.29
N LYS A 90 24.85 -3.24 -7.57
CA LYS A 90 24.70 -4.68 -7.86
C LYS A 90 23.34 -5.20 -7.37
N PRO A 91 22.65 -6.07 -8.13
CA PRO A 91 21.40 -6.66 -7.69
C PRO A 91 21.66 -7.65 -6.54
N VAL A 92 20.89 -7.49 -5.46
CA VAL A 92 20.95 -8.38 -4.28
C VAL A 92 19.67 -9.21 -4.23
N ARG A 93 19.81 -10.53 -4.03
CA ARG A 93 18.67 -11.42 -3.80
C ARG A 93 18.52 -11.66 -2.30
N LEU A 94 17.37 -11.29 -1.75
CA LEU A 94 17.04 -11.49 -0.35
C LEU A 94 15.95 -12.55 -0.24
N VAL A 95 16.06 -13.41 0.77
CA VAL A 95 14.99 -14.34 1.11
C VAL A 95 13.90 -13.54 1.83
N ALA A 96 12.71 -13.53 1.27
CA ALA A 96 11.55 -12.84 1.81
C ALA A 96 10.31 -13.71 1.70
N ASN A 97 9.38 -13.53 2.62
CA ASN A 97 8.10 -14.23 2.55
C ASN A 97 7.30 -13.70 1.37
N PRO A 98 6.80 -14.57 0.47
CA PRO A 98 6.07 -14.14 -0.70
C PRO A 98 4.79 -13.42 -0.27
N ARG A 99 4.56 -12.25 -0.85
CA ARG A 99 3.34 -11.47 -0.62
C ARG A 99 2.81 -11.01 -1.97
N THR A 100 1.61 -11.45 -2.32
CA THR A 100 0.90 -10.98 -3.50
C THR A 100 0.63 -9.48 -3.38
N SER A 101 1.02 -8.71 -4.38
CA SER A 101 0.63 -7.31 -4.56
C SER A 101 -0.12 -7.19 -5.88
N PHE A 102 -0.94 -6.14 -5.99
CA PHE A 102 -1.63 -5.82 -7.22
C PHE A 102 -1.00 -4.58 -7.85
N ASP A 103 -0.69 -4.70 -9.13
CA ASP A 103 -0.26 -3.58 -9.96
C ASP A 103 -1.36 -2.52 -10.00
N SER A 104 -1.01 -1.30 -9.62
CA SER A 104 -1.94 -0.18 -9.59
C SER A 104 -2.32 0.33 -10.98
N GLU A 105 -1.55 -0.01 -12.01
CA GLU A 105 -1.78 0.36 -13.40
C GLU A 105 -2.53 -0.73 -14.19
N ARG A 106 -3.10 -1.72 -13.49
CA ARG A 106 -3.93 -2.78 -14.07
C ARG A 106 -5.36 -2.74 -13.55
N SER A 107 -6.27 -3.26 -14.36
CA SER A 107 -7.67 -3.49 -13.99
C SER A 107 -7.91 -4.94 -13.59
N TYR A 108 -8.80 -5.15 -12.63
CA TYR A 108 -9.16 -6.47 -12.14
C TYR A 108 -10.66 -6.68 -12.22
N ILE A 109 -11.10 -7.87 -12.62
CA ILE A 109 -12.52 -8.22 -12.73
C ILE A 109 -12.87 -9.20 -11.62
N ILE A 110 -13.91 -8.91 -10.85
CA ILE A 110 -14.47 -9.84 -9.86
C ILE A 110 -15.90 -10.17 -10.26
N ILE A 111 -16.09 -11.37 -10.79
CA ILE A 111 -17.41 -11.86 -11.19
C ILE A 111 -18.17 -12.28 -9.93
N GLY A 112 -19.38 -11.74 -9.71
CA GLY A 112 -20.10 -11.94 -8.45
C GLY A 112 -19.56 -11.07 -7.30
N GLY A 113 -18.87 -9.98 -7.61
CA GLY A 113 -18.11 -9.15 -6.65
C GLY A 113 -18.95 -8.41 -5.60
N LEU A 114 -20.27 -8.30 -5.76
CA LEU A 114 -21.16 -7.70 -4.75
C LEU A 114 -21.68 -8.69 -3.70
N GLY A 115 -21.30 -9.96 -3.77
CA GLY A 115 -21.54 -10.92 -2.68
C GLY A 115 -20.67 -10.64 -1.45
N GLY A 116 -20.99 -11.25 -0.31
CA GLY A 116 -20.22 -11.04 0.94
C GLY A 116 -18.73 -11.31 0.78
N PHE A 117 -18.35 -12.45 0.19
CA PHE A 117 -16.95 -12.77 -0.08
C PHE A 117 -16.32 -11.86 -1.14
N GLY A 118 -17.07 -11.47 -2.17
CA GLY A 118 -16.57 -10.61 -3.25
C GLY A 118 -16.18 -9.21 -2.77
N LEU A 119 -16.94 -8.65 -1.82
CA LEU A 119 -16.62 -7.35 -1.22
C LEU A 119 -15.37 -7.42 -0.35
N GLU A 120 -15.18 -8.49 0.43
CA GLU A 120 -13.97 -8.68 1.23
C GLU A 120 -12.74 -8.97 0.35
N LEU A 121 -12.89 -9.74 -0.73
CA LEU A 121 -11.83 -9.91 -1.72
C LEU A 121 -11.45 -8.56 -2.34
N CYS A 122 -12.45 -7.78 -2.76
CA CYS A 122 -12.22 -6.45 -3.31
C CYS A 122 -11.48 -5.54 -2.31
N ARG A 123 -11.88 -5.54 -1.03
CA ARG A 123 -11.21 -4.83 0.04
C ARG A 123 -9.73 -5.24 0.16
N TRP A 124 -9.47 -6.55 0.25
CA TRP A 124 -8.14 -7.10 0.36
C TRP A 124 -7.26 -6.76 -0.86
N MET A 125 -7.84 -6.75 -2.06
CA MET A 125 -7.15 -6.32 -3.27
C MET A 125 -6.79 -4.84 -3.24
N VAL A 126 -7.72 -3.97 -2.79
CA VAL A 126 -7.47 -2.54 -2.62
C VAL A 126 -6.35 -2.28 -1.62
N GLU A 127 -6.36 -2.97 -0.48
CA GLU A 127 -5.31 -2.90 0.54
C GLU A 127 -3.94 -3.37 0.00
N ARG A 128 -3.94 -4.27 -1.01
CA ARG A 128 -2.74 -4.78 -1.69
C ARG A 128 -2.34 -4.01 -2.95
N GLY A 129 -2.96 -2.86 -3.21
CA GLY A 129 -2.53 -1.92 -4.25
C GLY A 129 -3.44 -1.82 -5.47
N ALA A 130 -4.48 -2.64 -5.58
CA ALA A 130 -5.41 -2.57 -6.71
C ALA A 130 -6.17 -1.22 -6.68
N LYS A 131 -6.11 -0.48 -7.79
CA LYS A 131 -6.82 0.81 -7.93
C LYS A 131 -8.04 0.72 -8.84
N HIS A 132 -8.05 -0.23 -9.77
CA HIS A 132 -9.09 -0.34 -10.79
C HIS A 132 -9.75 -1.71 -10.70
N ILE A 133 -10.97 -1.77 -10.16
CA ILE A 133 -11.69 -3.04 -9.97
C ILE A 133 -13.08 -2.94 -10.60
N LEU A 134 -13.44 -3.95 -11.39
CA LEU A 134 -14.73 -4.07 -12.00
C LEU A 134 -15.48 -5.25 -11.38
N LEU A 135 -16.54 -4.95 -10.63
CA LEU A 135 -17.38 -5.92 -9.94
C LEU A 135 -18.59 -6.26 -10.81
N THR A 136 -18.86 -7.55 -11.04
CA THR A 136 -20.11 -7.94 -11.71
C THR A 136 -21.18 -8.38 -10.72
N SER A 137 -22.42 -7.98 -11.00
CA SER A 137 -23.61 -8.43 -10.28
C SER A 137 -24.83 -8.24 -11.15
N ARG A 138 -25.55 -9.33 -11.46
CA ARG A 138 -26.83 -9.31 -12.18
C ARG A 138 -27.84 -8.32 -11.60
N SER A 139 -27.75 -8.16 -10.28
CA SER A 139 -28.70 -7.45 -9.43
C SER A 139 -28.31 -5.99 -9.16
N GLY A 140 -27.09 -5.59 -9.52
CA GLY A 140 -26.50 -4.33 -9.07
C GLY A 140 -26.36 -4.25 -7.54
N ILE A 141 -26.26 -3.01 -7.05
CA ILE A 141 -26.16 -2.69 -5.63
C ILE A 141 -27.57 -2.71 -5.00
N ARG A 142 -27.78 -3.55 -3.99
CA ARG A 142 -29.08 -3.76 -3.34
C ARG A 142 -29.13 -3.35 -1.87
N ASN A 143 -28.03 -3.45 -1.13
CA ASN A 143 -28.02 -3.18 0.31
C ASN A 143 -27.16 -1.97 0.71
N GLY A 144 -27.35 -1.50 1.95
CA GLY A 144 -26.61 -0.34 2.48
C GLY A 144 -25.12 -0.60 2.65
N TYR A 145 -24.73 -1.83 3.00
CA TYR A 145 -23.33 -2.21 3.16
C TYR A 145 -22.53 -2.13 1.85
N GLN A 146 -23.09 -2.61 0.74
CA GLN A 146 -22.50 -2.47 -0.60
C GLN A 146 -22.30 -0.99 -0.98
N ARG A 147 -23.29 -0.13 -0.72
CA ARG A 147 -23.18 1.32 -0.95
C ARG A 147 -22.08 1.94 -0.09
N LEU A 148 -21.97 1.55 1.18
CA LEU A 148 -20.93 2.01 2.08
C LEU A 148 -19.53 1.65 1.55
N CYS A 149 -19.31 0.41 1.13
CA CYS A 149 -18.05 -0.04 0.55
C CYS A 149 -17.68 0.78 -0.70
N MET A 150 -18.61 0.95 -1.64
CA MET A 150 -18.37 1.76 -2.85
C MET A 150 -17.99 3.21 -2.50
N SER A 151 -18.72 3.82 -1.56
CA SER A 151 -18.47 5.21 -1.13
C SER A 151 -17.09 5.35 -0.49
N ARG A 152 -16.71 4.38 0.37
CA ARG A 152 -15.40 4.36 1.01
C ARG A 152 -14.27 4.28 -0.01
N TRP A 153 -14.33 3.33 -0.93
CA TRP A 153 -13.29 3.18 -1.95
C TRP A 153 -13.21 4.38 -2.89
N LYS A 154 -14.35 5.00 -3.23
CA LYS A 154 -14.37 6.25 -3.99
C LYS A 154 -13.67 7.39 -3.23
N LYS A 155 -13.88 7.52 -1.92
CA LYS A 155 -13.18 8.51 -1.08
C LYS A 155 -11.68 8.24 -0.97
N GLU A 156 -11.27 6.98 -1.01
CA GLU A 156 -9.87 6.54 -1.05
C GLU A 156 -9.24 6.67 -2.45
N GLY A 157 -9.94 7.25 -3.43
CA GLY A 157 -9.45 7.48 -4.79
C GLY A 157 -9.34 6.20 -5.63
N LYS A 158 -10.06 5.13 -5.27
CA LYS A 158 -10.09 3.88 -6.02
C LYS A 158 -11.21 3.91 -7.05
N ASN A 159 -10.92 3.46 -8.26
CA ASN A 159 -11.89 3.35 -9.34
C ASN A 159 -12.54 1.97 -9.32
N ILE A 160 -13.69 1.87 -8.62
CA ILE A 160 -14.44 0.62 -8.52
C ILE A 160 -15.78 0.78 -9.22
N ILE A 161 -16.00 -0.04 -10.24
CA ILE A 161 -17.15 0.06 -11.14
C ILE A 161 -17.98 -1.21 -11.00
N VAL A 162 -19.30 -1.06 -10.93
CA VAL A 162 -20.24 -2.19 -10.96
C VAL A 162 -20.78 -2.36 -12.37
N SER A 163 -20.67 -3.57 -12.92
CA SER A 163 -21.31 -3.98 -14.17
C SER A 163 -22.42 -4.99 -13.90
N THR A 164 -23.52 -4.89 -14.64
CA THR A 164 -24.62 -5.87 -14.60
C THR A 164 -24.48 -6.97 -15.65
N GLU A 165 -23.43 -6.91 -16.47
CA GLU A 165 -23.13 -7.90 -17.51
C GLU A 165 -22.95 -9.30 -16.91
N ASN A 166 -23.53 -10.28 -17.59
CA ASN A 166 -23.46 -11.68 -17.26
C ASN A 166 -22.30 -12.36 -17.99
N ALA A 167 -21.25 -12.67 -17.24
CA ALA A 167 -20.06 -13.35 -17.76
C ALA A 167 -20.33 -14.77 -18.31
N ALA A 168 -21.51 -15.36 -18.08
CA ALA A 168 -21.89 -16.63 -18.70
C ALA A 168 -22.26 -16.49 -20.18
N ASN A 169 -22.65 -15.30 -20.64
CA ASN A 169 -22.94 -15.02 -22.05
C ASN A 169 -21.64 -14.55 -22.73
N LEU A 170 -21.24 -15.22 -23.81
CA LEU A 170 -20.01 -14.90 -24.54
C LEU A 170 -19.95 -13.44 -25.01
N LYS A 171 -21.07 -12.88 -25.45
CA LYS A 171 -21.13 -11.49 -25.93
C LYS A 171 -20.87 -10.50 -24.79
N GLU A 172 -21.53 -10.71 -23.65
CA GLU A 172 -21.40 -9.86 -22.46
C GLU A 172 -20.04 -10.04 -21.78
N ALA A 173 -19.47 -11.26 -21.79
CA ALA A 173 -18.11 -11.50 -21.31
C ALA A 173 -17.06 -10.74 -22.13
N LYS A 174 -17.22 -10.68 -23.47
CA LYS A 174 -16.36 -9.87 -24.33
C LYS A 174 -16.47 -8.39 -24.01
N GLN A 175 -17.69 -7.88 -23.81
CA GLN A 175 -17.94 -6.49 -23.43
C GLN A 175 -17.31 -6.16 -22.07
N LEU A 176 -17.44 -7.06 -21.09
CA LEU A 176 -16.83 -6.95 -19.77
C LEU A 176 -15.30 -6.80 -19.84
N LEU A 177 -14.66 -7.64 -20.65
CA LEU A 177 -13.21 -7.59 -20.87
C LEU A 177 -12.79 -6.30 -21.58
N GLN A 178 -13.52 -5.89 -22.61
CA GLN A 178 -13.25 -4.65 -23.33
C GLN A 178 -13.37 -3.43 -22.41
N ARG A 179 -14.39 -3.41 -21.54
CA ARG A 179 -14.60 -2.33 -20.58
C ARG A 179 -13.51 -2.26 -19.53
N ALA A 180 -13.06 -3.40 -19.01
CA ALA A 180 -11.93 -3.45 -18.08
C ALA A 180 -10.64 -2.98 -18.77
N ALA A 181 -10.38 -3.47 -19.99
CA ALA A 181 -9.21 -3.09 -20.79
C ALA A 181 -9.20 -1.60 -21.17
N ALA A 182 -10.38 -0.99 -21.39
CA ALA A 182 -10.52 0.44 -21.66
C ALA A 182 -10.13 1.32 -20.45
N ILE A 183 -10.19 0.79 -19.23
CA ILE A 183 -9.73 1.50 -18.02
C ILE A 183 -8.22 1.36 -17.90
N LYS A 184 -7.74 0.11 -17.88
CA LYS A 184 -6.33 -0.30 -17.77
C LYS A 184 -6.17 -1.74 -18.26
N PRO A 185 -4.97 -2.19 -18.68
CA PRO A 185 -4.72 -3.59 -19.02
C PRO A 185 -5.20 -4.55 -17.94
N VAL A 186 -5.87 -5.64 -18.34
CA VAL A 186 -6.45 -6.59 -17.39
C VAL A 186 -5.33 -7.39 -16.71
N GLY A 187 -5.24 -7.30 -15.39
CA GLY A 187 -4.25 -7.98 -14.56
C GLY A 187 -4.75 -9.26 -13.90
N GLY A 188 -6.06 -9.46 -13.82
CA GLY A 188 -6.63 -10.67 -13.22
C GLY A 188 -8.15 -10.70 -13.25
N ILE A 189 -8.69 -11.93 -13.28
CA ILE A 189 -10.13 -12.20 -13.28
C ILE A 189 -10.40 -13.22 -12.17
N PHE A 190 -11.33 -12.88 -11.28
CA PHE A 190 -11.73 -13.70 -10.16
C PHE A 190 -13.19 -14.10 -10.35
N ASN A 191 -13.45 -15.40 -10.53
CA ASN A 191 -14.82 -15.89 -10.68
C ASN A 191 -15.37 -16.35 -9.32
N LEU A 192 -16.28 -15.57 -8.75
CA LEU A 192 -16.97 -15.87 -7.50
C LEU A 192 -18.48 -16.06 -7.72
N ALA A 193 -18.95 -16.09 -8.98
CA ALA A 193 -20.35 -16.30 -9.26
C ALA A 193 -20.74 -17.74 -8.91
N LEU A 194 -21.40 -17.88 -7.77
CA LEU A 194 -22.01 -19.14 -7.34
C LEU A 194 -23.51 -18.93 -7.26
N VAL A 195 -24.26 -19.81 -7.93
CA VAL A 195 -25.70 -19.93 -7.76
C VAL A 195 -25.92 -21.21 -6.98
N SER A 196 -26.19 -21.09 -5.68
CA SER A 196 -26.59 -22.24 -4.88
C SER A 196 -28.01 -22.66 -5.31
N ARG A 197 -28.09 -23.76 -6.07
CA ARG A 197 -29.33 -24.54 -6.19
C ARG A 197 -29.22 -25.61 -5.13
N ALA A 198 -29.94 -25.45 -4.02
CA ALA A 198 -29.94 -26.44 -2.96
C ALA A 198 -30.52 -27.76 -3.51
N ASN A 199 -29.62 -28.67 -3.90
CA ASN A 199 -29.78 -30.11 -3.75
C ASN A 199 -28.45 -30.88 -3.80
N ILE A 200 -27.31 -30.32 -4.26
CA ILE A 200 -26.00 -30.97 -4.09
C ILE A 200 -24.92 -29.88 -3.96
N SER A 201 -24.22 -29.85 -2.83
CA SER A 201 -23.15 -28.88 -2.55
C SER A 201 -21.87 -29.32 -3.25
N CYS A 202 -21.44 -28.57 -4.27
CA CYS A 202 -20.12 -28.74 -4.86
C CYS A 202 -19.44 -27.36 -4.96
N THR A 203 -18.52 -27.11 -4.04
CA THR A 203 -17.77 -25.86 -3.93
C THR A 203 -16.47 -26.00 -4.73
N LEU A 204 -16.39 -25.40 -5.91
CA LEU A 204 -15.12 -25.28 -6.64
C LEU A 204 -14.67 -23.81 -6.67
N PHE A 205 -13.66 -23.48 -5.86
CA PHE A 205 -12.91 -22.23 -5.98
C PHE A 205 -11.75 -22.46 -6.95
N SER A 206 -11.78 -21.81 -8.12
CA SER A 206 -10.65 -21.79 -9.04
C SER A 206 -10.02 -20.40 -9.05
N PHE A 207 -8.91 -20.24 -8.34
CA PHE A 207 -8.02 -19.09 -8.47
C PHE A 207 -7.07 -19.33 -9.65
N ARG A 208 -7.25 -18.59 -10.75
CA ARG A 208 -6.28 -18.56 -11.84
C ARG A 208 -5.70 -17.17 -11.96
N VAL A 209 -4.57 -16.95 -11.31
CA VAL A 209 -3.74 -15.76 -11.53
C VAL A 209 -3.03 -15.97 -12.87
N ILE A 210 -3.50 -15.30 -13.92
CA ILE A 210 -2.80 -15.27 -15.20
C ILE A 210 -1.69 -14.21 -15.04
N GLY A 211 -0.53 -14.64 -14.55
CA GLY A 211 0.70 -13.85 -14.62
C GLY A 211 1.26 -13.93 -16.04
N TYR A 212 1.64 -12.78 -16.58
CA TYR A 212 2.63 -12.70 -17.65
C TYR A 212 3.99 -12.43 -17.02
#